data_AF-A0A7L1QPD5-F1
#
_entry.id   AF-A0A7L1QPD5-F1
#
_cell.length_a   1.000
_cell.length_b   1.000
_cell.length_c   1.000
_cell.angle_alpha   90.00
_cell.angle_beta   90.00
_cell.angle_gamma   90.00
#
_symmetry.space_group_name_H-M   'P 1'
#
loop_
_entity.id
_entity.type
_entity.pdbx_description
1 polymer ?
#
loop_
_entity_poly.entity_id
_entity_poly.type
_entity_poly.pdbx_seq_one_letter_code
_entity_poly.pdbx_strand_id
1 'polypeptide(L)' 'DWPFDDGAPPPGQVVEDWLNLLKSKFREEPGCCVAVHCVAGLGRAPVLVALALIECGMKYEDAVQFIRQ' A
#
# COMPACT_ATOMS: atom_id res chain seq x y z
N ASP A 1 -5.92 -8.05 -9.71
CA ASP A 1 -4.85 -8.62 -8.86
C ASP A 1 -3.49 -8.10 -9.30
N TRP A 2 -2.68 -7.65 -8.35
CA TRP A 2 -1.32 -7.15 -8.59
C TRP A 2 -0.29 -7.96 -7.79
N PRO A 3 0.00 -9.21 -8.20
CA PRO A 3 0.96 -10.06 -7.51
C PRO A 3 2.40 -9.58 -7.76
N PHE A 4 3.26 -9.78 -6.77
CA PHE A 4 4.71 -9.60 -6.87
C PHE A 4 5.44 -10.56 -5.93
N ASP A 5 6.69 -10.87 -6.26
CA ASP A 5 7.50 -11.89 -5.61
C ASP A 5 7.83 -11.54 -4.15
N ASP A 6 7.97 -12.58 -3.32
CA ASP A 6 8.38 -12.43 -1.94
C ASP A 6 9.80 -11.86 -1.80
N GLY A 7 9.95 -10.86 -0.94
CA GLY A 7 11.22 -10.15 -0.74
C GLY A 7 11.63 -9.23 -1.90
N ALA A 8 10.86 -9.19 -2.99
CA ALA A 8 11.05 -8.25 -4.08
C ALA A 8 10.23 -6.96 -3.85
N PRO A 9 10.72 -5.80 -4.31
CA PRO A 9 9.89 -4.58 -4.33
C PRO A 9 8.73 -4.74 -5.33
N PRO A 10 7.58 -4.11 -5.08
CA PRO A 10 6.50 -4.08 -6.06
C PRO A 10 6.97 -3.41 -7.36
N PRO A 11 6.61 -3.95 -8.55
CA PRO A 11 6.93 -3.32 -9.83
C PRO A 11 6.36 -1.90 -9.92
N GLY A 12 7.02 -1.00 -10.65
CA GLY A 12 6.59 0.40 -10.77
C GLY A 12 5.13 0.56 -11.20
N GLN A 13 4.67 -0.26 -12.15
CA GLN A 13 3.26 -0.26 -12.58
C GLN A 13 2.29 -0.62 -11.44
N VAL A 14 2.64 -1.58 -10.58
CA VAL A 14 1.81 -1.95 -9.42
C VAL A 14 1.72 -0.80 -8.43
N VAL A 15 2.83 -0.08 -8.22
CA VAL A 15 2.86 1.11 -7.36
C VAL A 15 1.94 2.20 -7.92
N GLU A 16 2.06 2.51 -9.22
CA GLU A 16 1.23 3.52 -9.88
C GLU A 16 -0.25 3.17 -9.84
N ASP A 17 -0.62 1.94 -10.21
CA ASP A 17 -2.00 1.48 -10.20
C ASP A 17 -2.60 1.50 -8.79
N TRP A 18 -1.83 1.11 -7.78
CA TRP A 18 -2.24 1.18 -6.37
C TRP A 18 -2.50 2.61 -5.91
N LEU A 19 -1.58 3.54 -6.18
CA LEU A 19 -1.76 4.94 -5.79
C LEU A 19 -2.94 5.59 -6.52
N ASN A 20 -3.14 5.28 -7.80
CA ASN A 20 -4.29 5.75 -8.57
C ASN A 20 -5.62 5.20 -8.03
N LEU A 21 -5.66 3.92 -7.66
CA LEU A 21 -6.82 3.31 -7.03
C LEU A 21 -7.20 4.04 -5.73
N LEU A 22 -6.23 4.27 -4.83
CA LEU A 22 -6.49 4.96 -3.57
C LEU A 22 -6.99 6.40 -3.80
N LYS A 23 -6.36 7.13 -4.72
CA LYS A 23 -6.75 8.51 -5.08
C LYS A 23 -8.18 8.58 -5.63
N SER A 24 -8.60 7.61 -6.45
CA SER A 24 -9.98 7.52 -6.96
C SER A 24 -10.95 7.09 -5.87
N LYS A 25 -10.67 6.00 -5.16
CA LYS A 25 -11.60 5.41 -4.20
C LYS A 25 -11.91 6.29 -3.00
N PHE A 26 -10.90 6.89 -2.37
CA PHE A 26 -11.16 7.79 -1.25
C PHE A 26 -11.79 9.12 -1.66
N ARG A 27 -11.70 9.50 -2.95
CA ARG A 27 -12.40 10.67 -3.50
C ARG A 27 -13.87 10.35 -3.80
N GLU A 28 -14.14 9.20 -4.40
CA GLU A 28 -15.48 8.75 -4.77
C GLU A 28 -16.31 8.35 -3.54
N GLU A 29 -15.68 7.68 -2.58
CA GLU A 29 -16.33 7.15 -1.37
C GLU A 29 -15.54 7.60 -0.12
N PRO A 30 -15.73 8.84 0.36
CA PRO A 30 -15.07 9.32 1.56
C PRO A 30 -15.38 8.42 2.77
N GLY A 31 -14.34 7.97 3.47
CA GLY A 31 -14.46 7.10 4.64
C GLY A 31 -14.58 5.59 4.32
N CYS A 32 -14.48 5.19 3.05
CA CYS A 32 -14.36 3.77 2.71
C CYS A 32 -13.06 3.16 3.25
N CYS A 33 -12.95 1.84 3.21
CA CYS A 33 -11.73 1.11 3.57
C CYS A 33 -11.29 0.22 2.41
N VAL A 34 -9.98 0.21 2.13
CA VAL A 34 -9.38 -0.65 1.09
C VAL A 34 -8.61 -1.77 1.78
N ALA A 35 -9.01 -3.01 1.50
CA ALA A 35 -8.35 -4.19 2.03
C ALA A 35 -7.21 -4.65 1.10
N VAL A 36 -6.08 -5.01 1.69
CA VAL A 36 -4.93 -5.63 1.00
C VAL A 36 -4.59 -6.91 1.74
N HIS A 37 -4.42 -8.01 1.01
CA HIS A 37 -4.02 -9.28 1.60
C HIS A 37 -2.82 -9.87 0.86
N CYS A 38 -2.02 -10.64 1.59
CA CYS A 38 -0.97 -11.49 1.06
C CYS A 38 -1.42 -12.95 1.20
N VAL A 39 -1.07 -13.82 0.26
CA VAL A 39 -1.44 -15.25 0.31
C VAL A 39 -0.81 -15.94 1.52
N ALA A 40 0.41 -15.55 1.89
CA ALA A 40 1.23 -16.24 2.90
C ALA A 40 1.54 -15.40 4.16
N GLY A 41 0.99 -14.18 4.27
CA GLY A 41 1.25 -13.32 5.44
C GLY A 41 2.69 -12.77 5.56
N LEU A 42 3.53 -12.92 4.53
CA LEU A 42 4.97 -12.56 4.56
C LEU A 42 5.27 -11.06 4.42
N GLY A 43 4.34 -10.18 4.81
CA GLY A 43 4.62 -8.72 4.85
C GLY A 43 4.47 -7.95 3.53
N ARG A 44 4.04 -8.58 2.43
CA ARG A 44 3.79 -7.90 1.14
C ARG A 44 2.70 -6.83 1.21
N ALA A 45 1.59 -7.14 1.87
CA ALA A 45 0.46 -6.22 2.02
C ALA A 45 0.87 -4.92 2.77
N PRO A 46 1.59 -4.99 3.91
CA PRO A 46 2.19 -3.82 4.56
C PRO A 46 3.00 -2.89 3.67
N VAL A 47 3.72 -3.41 2.66
CA VAL A 47 4.54 -2.57 1.76
C VAL A 47 3.69 -1.59 0.96
N LEU A 48 2.54 -2.03 0.44
CA LEU A 48 1.62 -1.15 -0.30
C LEU A 48 0.99 -0.10 0.62
N VAL A 49 0.67 -0.47 1.86
CA VAL A 49 0.16 0.48 2.87
C VAL A 49 1.22 1.54 3.19
N ALA A 50 2.49 1.13 3.36
CA ALA A 50 3.59 2.06 3.62
C ALA A 50 3.78 3.06 2.47
N LEU A 51 3.73 2.58 1.22
CA LEU A 51 3.82 3.45 0.03
C LEU A 51 2.71 4.50 0.01
N ALA A 52 1.48 4.12 0.37
CA ALA A 52 0.36 5.06 0.45
C ALA A 52 0.58 6.14 1.51
N LEU A 53 1.05 5.77 2.70
CA LEU A 53 1.36 6.72 3.77
C LEU A 53 2.46 7.70 3.36
N ILE A 54 3.50 7.20 2.71
CA ILE A 54 4.62 8.00 2.22
C ILE A 54 4.15 8.97 1.13
N GLU A 55 3.34 8.52 0.18
CA GLU A 55 2.74 9.37 -0.85
C GLU A 55 1.83 10.46 -0.26
N CYS A 56 1.19 10.19 0.90
CA CYS A 56 0.44 11.18 1.66
C CYS A 56 1.30 12.14 2.50
N GLY A 57 2.64 12.07 2.40
CA GLY A 57 3.58 12.97 3.06
C GLY A 57 4.17 12.47 4.37
N MET A 58 3.92 11.21 4.75
CA MET A 58 4.56 10.59 5.91
C MET A 58 6.02 10.22 5.59
N LYS A 59 6.94 10.38 6.55
CA LYS A 59 8.30 9.86 6.36
C LYS A 59 8.30 8.34 6.37
N TYR A 60 9.25 7.71 5.69
CA TYR A 60 9.27 6.25 5.57
C TYR A 60 9.50 5.58 6.93
N GLU A 61 10.29 6.18 7.83
CA GLU A 61 10.50 5.66 9.18
C GLU A 61 9.20 5.66 9.99
N ASP A 62 8.46 6.78 9.92
CA ASP A 62 7.19 6.96 10.62
C ASP A 62 6.11 6.00 10.06
N ALA A 63 6.05 5.83 8.74
CA ALA A 63 5.14 4.90 8.09
C ALA A 63 5.39 3.45 8.53
N VAL A 64 6.66 3.03 8.57
CA VAL A 64 7.03 1.69 9.03
C VAL A 64 6.71 1.50 10.51
N GLN A 65 6.98 2.50 11.35
CA GLN A 65 6.64 2.43 12.77
C GLN A 65 5.13 2.38 12.98
N PHE A 66 4.36 3.18 12.25
CA PHE A 66 2.90 3.22 12.34
C PHE A 66 2.26 1.87 12.00
N ILE A 67 2.77 1.19 10.97
CA ILE A 67 2.28 -0.14 10.55
C ILE A 67 2.66 -1.26 11.52
N ARG A 68 3.75 -1.10 12.29
CA ARG A 68 4.24 -2.11 13.24
C ARG A 68 3.54 -2.09 14.60
N GLN A 69 2.74 -1.06 14.90
CA GLN A 69 1.93 -1.00 16.12
C GLN A 69 0.80 -2.03 16.08
#